data_AF-A0AAW2HYV2-F1
#
_entry.id   AF-A0AAW2HYV2-F1
#
_cell.length_a   1.000
_cell.length_b   1.000
_cell.length_c   1.000
_cell.angle_alpha   90.00
_cell.angle_beta   90.00
_cell.angle_gamma   90.00
#
_symmetry.space_group_name_H-M   'P 1'
#
loop_
_entity.id
_entity.type
_entity.pdbx_description
1 polymer ?
#
loop_
_entity_poly.entity_id
_entity_poly.type
_entity_poly.pdbx_seq_one_letter_code
_entity_poly.pdbx_strand_id
1 'polypeptide(L)'
;MFSYFFSAVLLIALGLLGTTAGAHRLWAHRSYSANLILRIILMLCQTLVGYSCIYDWVLDHRIHHKYHGTDDDPFNYKRGFVYAQIGTYMLSKNPRRQEIIKEIDMSDLEQDKVVMFQKRFFWVLMPILNLLLTINAPAEYWGEDLLVSFMVIMCLRIPVAFHASWLVNSARTIWGMVPNDRFFSDSNLAFIIKKSHWHEYHYTIPWDCLTNEFGSYNCGCSTIFIKIWAAMGWAYNLKTIDARGIRQGLTKSANTGKPVVECLNEVAEEMMQYQPEDKFVDLLRVTK
;
A
#
# COMPACT_ATOMS: atom_id res chain seq x y z
N MET A 1 -5.07 -6.73 -30.79
CA MET A 1 -5.77 -7.21 -29.57
C MET A 1 -4.81 -7.40 -28.39
N PHE A 2 -3.63 -8.03 -28.56
CA PHE A 2 -2.69 -8.29 -27.45
C PHE A 2 -2.04 -7.02 -26.84
N SER A 3 -1.82 -5.98 -27.65
CA SER A 3 -1.16 -4.72 -27.24
C SER A 3 -2.03 -3.86 -26.29
N TYR A 4 -3.28 -3.57 -26.63
CA TYR A 4 -4.26 -2.86 -25.78
C TYR A 4 -4.42 -3.41 -24.36
N PHE A 5 -4.58 -4.72 -24.24
CA PHE A 5 -4.75 -5.37 -22.94
C PHE A 5 -3.47 -5.25 -22.11
N PHE A 6 -2.31 -5.43 -22.74
CA PHE A 6 -1.02 -5.26 -22.08
C PHE A 6 -0.84 -3.83 -21.55
N SER A 7 -1.12 -2.81 -22.36
CA SER A 7 -1.02 -1.40 -21.96
C SER A 7 -1.94 -1.06 -20.79
N ALA A 8 -3.21 -1.52 -20.83
CA ALA A 8 -4.14 -1.32 -19.73
C ALA A 8 -3.65 -1.99 -18.44
N VAL A 9 -3.22 -3.26 -18.52
CA VAL A 9 -2.70 -4.03 -17.37
C VAL A 9 -1.43 -3.40 -16.81
N LEU A 10 -0.52 -2.94 -17.67
CA LEU A 10 0.71 -2.27 -17.27
C LEU A 10 0.42 -0.97 -16.49
N LEU A 11 -0.48 -0.13 -16.99
CA LEU A 11 -0.87 1.11 -16.32
C LEU A 11 -1.57 0.84 -14.99
N ILE A 12 -2.40 -0.20 -14.90
CA ILE A 12 -2.99 -0.66 -13.62
C ILE A 12 -1.86 -1.08 -12.66
N ALA A 13 -0.92 -1.91 -13.12
CA ALA A 13 0.17 -2.41 -12.30
C ALA A 13 1.05 -1.27 -11.78
N LEU A 14 1.41 -0.29 -12.63
CA LEU A 14 2.15 0.90 -12.24
C LEU A 14 1.37 1.74 -11.22
N GLY A 15 0.06 1.92 -11.43
CA GLY A 15 -0.82 2.59 -10.49
C GLY A 15 -0.81 1.94 -9.10
N LEU A 16 -1.10 0.63 -9.06
CA LEU A 16 -1.11 -0.17 -7.83
C LEU A 16 0.26 -0.21 -7.15
N LEU A 17 1.35 -0.23 -7.93
CA LEU A 17 2.71 -0.13 -7.41
C LEU A 17 2.97 1.23 -6.75
N GLY A 18 2.53 2.33 -7.37
CA GLY A 18 2.58 3.66 -6.76
C GLY A 18 1.78 3.75 -5.45
N THR A 19 0.63 3.09 -5.37
CA THR A 19 -0.15 3.00 -4.13
C THR A 19 0.55 2.14 -3.07
N THR A 20 0.99 0.92 -3.40
CA THR A 20 1.53 -0.04 -2.43
C THR A 20 2.99 0.26 -2.04
N ALA A 21 3.90 0.42 -3.01
CA ALA A 21 5.29 0.75 -2.71
C ALA A 21 5.45 2.23 -2.31
N GLY A 22 4.64 3.12 -2.85
CA GLY A 22 4.65 4.55 -2.53
C GLY A 22 3.72 4.91 -1.37
N ALA A 23 2.46 5.26 -1.67
CA ALA A 23 1.51 5.83 -0.70
C ALA A 23 1.45 5.05 0.62
N HIS A 24 1.42 3.73 0.52
CA HIS A 24 1.31 2.82 1.65
C HIS A 24 2.64 2.63 2.39
N ARG A 25 3.66 2.06 1.75
CA ARG A 25 4.91 1.69 2.45
C ARG A 25 5.83 2.86 2.73
N LEU A 26 6.06 3.70 1.72
CA LEU A 26 6.97 4.84 1.83
C LEU A 26 6.38 5.94 2.70
N TRP A 27 5.17 6.42 2.36
CA TRP A 27 4.60 7.60 3.00
C TRP A 27 3.73 7.27 4.22
N ALA A 28 2.82 6.29 4.16
CA ALA A 28 1.96 6.01 5.31
C ALA A 28 2.71 5.35 6.47
N HIS A 29 3.55 4.35 6.17
CA HIS A 29 4.22 3.54 7.19
C HIS A 29 5.70 3.83 7.40
N ARG A 30 6.33 4.63 6.54
CA ARG A 30 7.76 4.99 6.65
C ARG A 30 8.62 3.73 6.81
N SER A 31 8.29 2.68 6.05
CA SER A 31 8.95 1.37 6.12
C SER A 31 10.28 1.33 5.37
N TYR A 32 10.52 2.32 4.52
CA TYR A 32 11.81 2.61 3.91
C TYR A 32 11.88 4.11 3.57
N SER A 33 13.07 4.57 3.19
CA SER A 33 13.31 5.92 2.68
C SER A 33 13.69 5.86 1.20
N ALA A 34 13.38 6.91 0.45
CA ALA A 34 13.63 6.99 -0.98
C ALA A 34 14.23 8.33 -1.37
N ASN A 35 15.14 8.32 -2.35
CA ASN A 35 15.69 9.55 -2.92
C ASN A 35 14.61 10.33 -3.70
N LEU A 36 14.96 11.56 -4.11
CA LEU A 36 14.02 12.45 -4.80
C LEU A 36 13.46 11.84 -6.09
N ILE A 37 14.31 11.16 -6.88
CA ILE A 37 13.91 10.61 -8.18
C ILE A 37 12.88 9.49 -7.98
N LEU A 38 13.15 8.54 -7.10
CA LEU A 38 12.22 7.45 -6.81
C LEU A 38 10.90 7.97 -6.24
N ARG A 39 10.94 8.98 -5.36
CA ARG A 39 9.74 9.65 -4.84
C ARG A 39 8.89 10.27 -5.95
N ILE A 40 9.51 10.94 -6.93
CA ILE A 40 8.79 11.50 -8.08
C ILE A 40 8.17 10.39 -8.93
N ILE A 41 8.91 9.32 -9.23
CA ILE A 41 8.39 8.17 -9.99
C ILE A 41 7.17 7.57 -9.29
N LEU A 42 7.27 7.26 -7.99
CA LEU A 42 6.17 6.70 -7.22
C LEU A 42 4.97 7.64 -7.13
N MET A 43 5.21 8.95 -7.08
CA MET A 43 4.15 9.96 -7.09
C MET A 43 3.39 9.98 -8.42
N LEU A 44 4.10 9.93 -9.54
CA LEU A 44 3.48 9.84 -10.87
C LEU A 44 2.70 8.53 -11.01
N CYS A 45 3.28 7.41 -10.59
CA CYS A 45 2.62 6.11 -10.56
C CYS A 45 1.33 6.15 -9.74
N GLN A 46 1.35 6.68 -8.50
CA GLN A 46 0.14 6.75 -7.67
C GLN A 46 -0.94 7.66 -8.30
N THR A 47 -0.52 8.75 -8.95
CA THR A 47 -1.41 9.67 -9.66
C THR A 47 -2.19 8.98 -10.78
N LEU A 48 -1.64 7.91 -11.38
CA LEU A 48 -2.35 7.11 -12.39
C LEU A 48 -3.62 6.47 -11.85
N VAL A 49 -3.66 6.08 -10.57
CA VAL A 49 -4.84 5.41 -10.00
C VAL A 49 -6.03 6.37 -10.02
N GLY A 50 -5.86 7.58 -9.49
CA GLY A 50 -6.70 8.73 -9.82
C GLY A 50 -7.86 9.08 -8.87
N TYR A 51 -8.07 8.36 -7.76
CA TYR A 51 -9.18 8.67 -6.82
C TYR A 51 -8.81 9.63 -5.68
N SER A 52 -7.52 9.79 -5.35
CA SER A 52 -7.08 10.68 -4.27
C SER A 52 -5.59 11.01 -4.39
N CYS A 53 -5.19 12.19 -3.89
CA CYS A 53 -3.77 12.52 -3.75
C CYS A 53 -3.13 11.69 -2.61
N ILE A 54 -1.80 11.57 -2.63
CA ILE A 54 -1.04 10.82 -1.63
C ILE A 54 -1.35 11.31 -0.21
N TYR A 55 -1.44 12.63 -0.02
CA TYR A 55 -1.67 13.21 1.31
C TYR A 55 -2.98 12.72 1.93
N ASP A 56 -4.09 12.83 1.19
CA ASP A 56 -5.41 12.44 1.69
C ASP A 56 -5.51 10.92 1.82
N TRP A 57 -4.90 10.16 0.90
CA TRP A 57 -4.82 8.71 1.00
C TRP A 57 -4.09 8.26 2.26
N VAL A 58 -2.93 8.84 2.54
CA VAL A 58 -2.12 8.51 3.72
C VAL A 58 -2.83 8.91 5.00
N LEU A 59 -3.52 10.05 5.02
CA LEU A 59 -4.33 10.47 6.16
C LEU A 59 -5.41 9.43 6.46
N ASP A 60 -6.24 9.09 5.48
CA ASP A 60 -7.33 8.12 5.69
C ASP A 60 -6.77 6.72 6.04
N HIS A 61 -5.61 6.33 5.49
CA HIS A 61 -4.92 5.08 5.83
C HIS A 61 -4.35 5.06 7.25
N ARG A 62 -3.76 6.16 7.73
CA ARG A 62 -3.29 6.29 9.13
C ARG A 62 -4.45 6.27 10.11
N ILE A 63 -5.58 6.90 9.79
CA ILE A 63 -6.82 6.80 10.56
C ILE A 63 -7.28 5.34 10.59
N HIS A 64 -7.33 4.68 9.43
CA HIS A 64 -7.71 3.28 9.32
C HIS A 64 -6.87 2.37 10.23
N HIS A 65 -5.54 2.52 10.24
CA HIS A 65 -4.68 1.74 11.14
C HIS A 65 -4.91 2.06 12.62
N LYS A 66 -5.09 3.33 12.98
CA LYS A 66 -5.27 3.76 14.38
C LYS A 66 -6.60 3.28 14.97
N TYR A 67 -7.67 3.30 14.17
CA TYR A 67 -9.03 3.00 14.61
C TYR A 67 -9.57 1.69 14.04
N HIS A 68 -8.71 0.84 13.47
CA HIS A 68 -9.07 -0.36 12.70
C HIS A 68 -10.18 -1.18 13.38
N GLY A 69 -11.29 -1.39 12.66
CA GLY A 69 -12.43 -2.18 13.15
C GLY A 69 -13.30 -1.50 14.22
N THR A 70 -13.16 -0.19 14.43
CA THR A 70 -14.09 0.64 15.22
C THR A 70 -14.97 1.51 14.32
N ASP A 71 -15.92 2.26 14.88
CA ASP A 71 -16.77 3.18 14.11
C ASP A 71 -16.03 4.42 13.56
N ASP A 72 -14.84 4.70 14.10
CA ASP A 72 -13.97 5.78 13.65
C ASP A 72 -13.07 5.35 12.46
N ASP A 73 -13.06 4.07 12.12
CA ASP A 73 -12.39 3.53 10.93
C ASP A 73 -13.16 3.89 9.64
N PRO A 74 -12.58 4.67 8.71
CA PRO A 74 -13.23 5.03 7.45
C PRO A 74 -13.58 3.81 6.59
N PHE A 75 -12.86 2.70 6.76
CA PHE A 75 -13.00 1.48 6.00
C PHE A 75 -13.53 0.32 6.83
N ASN A 76 -14.28 0.61 7.91
CA ASN A 76 -14.76 -0.38 8.86
C ASN A 76 -15.43 -1.58 8.19
N TYR A 77 -14.71 -2.70 8.14
CA TYR A 77 -15.13 -3.94 7.51
C TYR A 77 -16.36 -4.57 8.19
N LYS A 78 -16.67 -4.20 9.44
CA LYS A 78 -17.85 -4.68 10.18
C LYS A 78 -19.16 -4.12 9.63
N ARG A 79 -19.12 -3.02 8.87
CA ARG A 79 -20.27 -2.46 8.14
C ARG A 79 -20.59 -3.22 6.85
N GLY A 80 -19.82 -4.26 6.53
CA GLY A 80 -20.04 -5.13 5.38
C GLY A 80 -19.22 -4.76 4.15
N PHE A 81 -19.17 -5.69 3.19
CA PHE A 81 -18.33 -5.61 2.01
C PHE A 81 -18.59 -4.36 1.18
N VAL A 82 -19.86 -4.03 0.91
CA VAL A 82 -20.24 -2.88 0.08
C VAL A 82 -19.74 -1.57 0.70
N TYR A 83 -19.85 -1.43 2.02
CA TYR A 83 -19.35 -0.24 2.73
C TYR A 83 -17.84 -0.10 2.59
N ALA A 84 -17.09 -1.16 2.90
CA ALA A 84 -15.63 -1.16 2.88
C ALA A 84 -15.04 -1.05 1.46
N GLN A 85 -15.74 -1.56 0.44
CA GLN A 85 -15.27 -1.55 -0.95
C GLN A 85 -15.54 -0.23 -1.66
N ILE A 86 -16.74 0.35 -1.52
CA ILE A 86 -17.13 1.55 -2.27
C ILE A 86 -17.95 2.56 -1.45
N GLY A 87 -18.80 2.08 -0.53
CA GLY A 87 -19.74 2.92 0.21
C GLY A 87 -19.06 4.03 1.02
N THR A 88 -17.87 3.79 1.56
CA THR A 88 -17.05 4.79 2.26
C THR A 88 -16.79 6.07 1.43
N TYR A 89 -16.67 5.95 0.11
CA TYR A 89 -16.41 7.07 -0.79
C TYR A 89 -17.70 7.78 -1.24
N MET A 90 -18.85 7.12 -1.10
CA MET A 90 -20.15 7.65 -1.54
C MET A 90 -20.96 8.26 -0.40
N LEU A 91 -20.70 7.85 0.83
CA LEU A 91 -21.44 8.28 2.01
C LEU A 91 -20.78 9.47 2.71
N SER A 92 -21.58 10.21 3.47
CA SER A 92 -21.07 11.27 4.33
C SER A 92 -20.02 10.71 5.30
N LYS A 93 -18.93 11.47 5.45
CA LYS A 93 -17.84 11.14 6.37
C LYS A 93 -18.34 11.15 7.82
N ASN A 94 -17.67 10.38 8.69
CA ASN A 94 -17.97 10.32 10.13
C ASN A 94 -18.06 11.77 10.71
N PRO A 95 -19.12 12.12 11.46
CA PRO A 95 -19.27 13.45 12.05
C PRO A 95 -18.06 13.91 12.88
N ARG A 96 -17.36 12.97 13.52
CA ARG A 96 -16.16 13.23 14.34
C ARG A 96 -14.87 13.34 13.53
N ARG A 97 -14.92 13.25 12.19
CA ARG A 97 -13.72 13.23 11.36
C ARG A 97 -12.78 14.41 11.61
N GLN A 98 -13.30 15.61 11.86
CA GLN A 98 -12.47 16.79 12.12
C GLN A 98 -11.70 16.70 13.44
N GLU A 99 -12.21 15.97 14.43
CA GLU A 99 -11.53 15.68 15.68
C GLU A 99 -10.46 14.61 15.44
N ILE A 100 -10.84 13.52 14.78
CA ILE A 100 -9.98 12.38 14.46
C ILE A 100 -8.72 12.82 13.69
N ILE A 101 -8.86 13.70 12.69
CA ILE A 101 -7.73 14.18 11.88
C ILE A 101 -6.67 14.87 12.74
N LYS A 102 -7.07 15.61 13.78
CA LYS A 102 -6.13 16.32 14.66
C LYS A 102 -5.26 15.37 15.48
N GLU A 103 -5.70 14.12 15.64
CA GLU A 103 -4.94 13.11 16.35
C GLU A 103 -3.98 12.30 15.46
N ILE A 104 -3.92 12.61 14.16
CA ILE A 104 -3.02 11.97 13.21
C ILE A 104 -1.88 12.92 12.88
N ASP A 105 -0.66 12.52 13.21
CA ASP A 105 0.54 13.22 12.76
C ASP A 105 0.67 13.09 11.24
N MET A 106 0.76 14.23 10.55
CA MET A 106 1.00 14.36 9.11
C MET A 106 2.19 15.26 8.80
N SER A 107 2.92 15.70 9.82
CA SER A 107 4.01 16.69 9.69
C SER A 107 5.12 16.24 8.73
N ASP A 108 5.36 14.93 8.66
CA ASP A 108 6.31 14.33 7.74
C ASP A 108 5.89 14.48 6.26
N LEU A 109 4.59 14.37 5.97
CA LEU A 109 4.07 14.60 4.62
C LEU A 109 4.01 16.09 4.28
N GLU A 110 3.73 16.95 5.25
CA GLU A 110 3.72 18.40 5.06
C GLU A 110 5.12 18.95 4.72
N GLN A 111 6.17 18.31 5.23
CA GLN A 111 7.57 18.62 4.91
C GLN A 111 8.04 17.97 3.59
N ASP A 112 7.32 16.96 3.09
CA ASP A 112 7.60 16.29 1.82
C ASP A 112 7.12 17.15 0.64
N LYS A 113 8.06 17.85 0.00
CA LYS A 113 7.78 18.70 -1.18
C LYS A 113 7.17 17.95 -2.36
N VAL A 114 7.46 16.66 -2.55
CA VAL A 114 6.91 15.86 -3.65
C VAL A 114 5.42 15.58 -3.40
N VAL A 115 5.09 15.17 -2.17
CA VAL A 115 3.71 14.94 -1.73
C VAL A 115 2.91 16.24 -1.80
N MET A 116 3.45 17.33 -1.27
CA MET A 116 2.75 18.62 -1.26
C MET A 116 2.59 19.23 -2.64
N PHE A 117 3.56 19.01 -3.54
CA PHE A 117 3.41 19.35 -4.96
C PHE A 117 2.25 18.57 -5.58
N GLN A 118 2.22 17.25 -5.42
CA GLN A 118 1.15 16.43 -5.96
C GLN A 118 -0.20 16.84 -5.39
N LYS A 119 -0.32 17.02 -4.07
CA LYS A 119 -1.56 17.49 -3.42
C LYS A 119 -2.07 18.80 -4.03
N ARG A 120 -1.18 19.78 -4.24
CA ARG A 120 -1.54 21.08 -4.79
C ARG A 120 -2.02 21.01 -6.24
N PHE A 121 -1.40 20.16 -7.04
CA PHE A 121 -1.67 20.08 -8.48
C PHE A 121 -2.42 18.82 -8.91
N PHE A 122 -2.94 18.03 -7.96
CA PHE A 122 -3.50 16.70 -8.23
C PHE A 122 -4.58 16.73 -9.31
N TRP A 123 -5.53 17.67 -9.20
CA TRP A 123 -6.64 17.82 -10.13
C TRP A 123 -6.22 18.27 -11.55
N VAL A 124 -4.97 18.71 -11.72
CA VAL A 124 -4.38 19.04 -13.02
C VAL A 124 -3.50 17.90 -13.51
N LEU A 125 -2.62 17.39 -12.64
CA LEU A 125 -1.70 16.28 -12.92
C LEU A 125 -2.46 15.00 -13.32
N MET A 126 -3.51 14.64 -12.59
CA MET A 126 -4.26 13.41 -12.80
C MET A 126 -4.88 13.33 -14.20
N PRO A 127 -5.70 14.29 -14.68
CA PRO A 127 -6.29 14.20 -16.01
C PRO A 127 -5.24 14.31 -17.11
N ILE A 128 -4.19 15.14 -16.95
CA ILE A 128 -3.11 15.25 -17.95
C ILE A 128 -2.37 13.93 -18.09
N LEU A 129 -1.94 13.34 -16.96
CA LEU A 129 -1.17 12.10 -16.98
C LEU A 129 -2.00 10.94 -17.55
N ASN A 130 -3.28 10.85 -17.18
CA ASN A 130 -4.19 9.85 -17.73
C ASN A 130 -4.41 10.09 -19.23
N LEU A 131 -4.75 11.30 -19.68
CA LEU A 131 -4.93 11.61 -21.09
C LEU A 131 -3.69 11.28 -21.93
N LEU A 132 -2.51 11.64 -21.44
CA LEU A 132 -1.25 11.39 -22.14
C LEU A 132 -0.94 9.89 -22.24
N LEU A 133 -1.13 9.12 -21.17
CA LEU A 133 -0.71 7.71 -21.14
C LEU A 133 -1.80 6.72 -21.56
N THR A 134 -3.08 7.08 -21.46
CA THR A 134 -4.20 6.19 -21.81
C THR A 134 -4.83 6.51 -23.16
N ILE A 135 -4.54 7.68 -23.75
CA ILE A 135 -5.08 8.07 -25.07
C ILE A 135 -3.96 8.45 -26.03
N ASN A 136 -3.16 9.47 -25.71
CA ASN A 136 -2.15 9.97 -26.65
C ASN A 136 -1.07 8.93 -26.95
N ALA A 137 -0.47 8.33 -25.92
CA ALA A 137 0.61 7.37 -26.11
C ALA A 137 0.17 6.10 -26.86
N PRO A 138 -1.00 5.49 -26.55
CA PRO A 138 -1.56 4.42 -27.36
C PRO A 138 -1.76 4.79 -28.84
N ALA A 139 -2.41 5.93 -29.09
CA ALA A 139 -2.79 6.33 -30.44
C ALA A 139 -1.57 6.69 -31.30
N GLU A 140 -0.58 7.37 -30.72
CA GLU A 140 0.57 7.88 -31.45
C GLU A 140 1.71 6.86 -31.56
N TYR A 141 2.01 6.13 -30.48
CA TYR A 141 3.24 5.33 -30.38
C TYR A 141 3.00 3.81 -30.40
N TRP A 142 1.82 3.35 -30.01
CA TRP A 142 1.53 1.91 -29.91
C TRP A 142 0.66 1.38 -31.06
N GLY A 143 0.22 2.28 -31.95
CA GLY A 143 -0.62 1.93 -33.10
C GLY A 143 -2.03 1.49 -32.69
N GLU A 144 -2.54 2.07 -31.61
CA GLU A 144 -3.79 1.67 -30.98
C GLU A 144 -4.94 2.54 -31.50
N ASP A 145 -6.08 1.90 -31.79
CA ASP A 145 -7.30 2.61 -32.14
C ASP A 145 -7.74 3.60 -31.03
N LEU A 146 -8.15 4.79 -31.44
CA LEU A 146 -8.51 5.88 -30.51
C LEU A 146 -9.74 5.53 -29.67
N LEU A 147 -10.73 4.85 -30.24
CA LEU A 147 -11.93 4.43 -29.53
C LEU A 147 -11.59 3.35 -28.49
N VAL A 148 -10.72 2.39 -28.83
CA VAL A 148 -10.26 1.39 -27.86
C VAL A 148 -9.43 2.03 -26.74
N SER A 149 -8.56 2.98 -27.06
CA SER A 149 -7.76 3.72 -26.08
C SER A 149 -8.64 4.47 -25.09
N PHE A 150 -9.66 5.16 -25.59
CA PHE A 150 -10.64 5.86 -24.75
C PHE A 150 -11.50 4.88 -23.92
N MET A 151 -12.10 3.86 -24.55
CA MET A 151 -13.06 2.98 -23.86
C MET A 151 -12.39 1.99 -22.89
N VAL A 152 -11.26 1.41 -23.28
CA VAL A 152 -10.60 0.35 -22.51
C VAL A 152 -9.51 0.92 -21.61
N ILE A 153 -8.54 1.63 -22.20
CA ILE A 153 -7.32 2.06 -21.48
C ILE A 153 -7.62 3.23 -20.54
N MET A 154 -8.58 4.11 -20.88
CA MET A 154 -9.04 5.18 -19.98
C MET A 154 -10.27 4.74 -19.16
N CYS A 155 -11.41 4.50 -19.79
CA CYS A 155 -12.70 4.34 -19.09
C CYS A 155 -12.82 3.04 -18.29
N LEU A 156 -12.50 1.88 -18.86
CA LEU A 156 -12.60 0.59 -18.14
C LEU A 156 -11.48 0.42 -17.11
N ARG A 157 -10.28 0.93 -17.41
CA ARG A 157 -9.09 0.79 -16.56
C ARG A 157 -9.24 1.48 -15.20
N ILE A 158 -9.86 2.65 -15.15
CA ILE A 158 -10.04 3.42 -13.89
C ILE A 158 -10.82 2.64 -12.83
N PRO A 159 -12.06 2.18 -13.09
CA PRO A 159 -12.82 1.43 -12.10
C PRO A 159 -12.14 0.11 -11.72
N VAL A 160 -11.50 -0.59 -12.67
CA VAL A 160 -10.72 -1.79 -12.34
C VAL A 160 -9.57 -1.47 -11.37
N ALA A 161 -8.83 -0.40 -11.61
CA ALA A 161 -7.76 0.05 -10.71
C ALA A 161 -8.30 0.44 -9.33
N PHE A 162 -9.45 1.13 -9.27
CA PHE A 162 -10.12 1.49 -8.02
C PHE A 162 -10.51 0.25 -7.22
N HIS A 163 -11.22 -0.70 -7.85
CA HIS A 163 -11.67 -1.91 -7.18
C HIS A 163 -10.50 -2.79 -6.72
N ALA A 164 -9.44 -2.91 -7.52
CA ALA A 164 -8.22 -3.61 -7.13
C ALA A 164 -7.56 -2.93 -5.92
N SER A 165 -7.48 -1.59 -5.91
CA SER A 165 -6.89 -0.84 -4.80
C SER A 165 -7.73 -0.90 -3.52
N TRP A 166 -9.07 -0.90 -3.63
CA TRP A 166 -9.97 -0.93 -2.47
C TRP A 166 -10.23 -2.33 -1.94
N LEU A 167 -9.86 -3.37 -2.69
CA LEU A 167 -10.01 -4.76 -2.26
C LEU A 167 -9.31 -5.02 -0.92
N VAL A 168 -8.18 -4.35 -0.63
CA VAL A 168 -7.48 -4.48 0.67
C VAL A 168 -8.37 -4.13 1.86
N ASN A 169 -9.28 -3.16 1.70
CA ASN A 169 -10.19 -2.71 2.75
C ASN A 169 -11.30 -3.74 3.02
N SER A 170 -11.78 -4.39 1.96
CA SER A 170 -12.96 -5.27 2.01
C SER A 170 -12.60 -6.77 2.05
N ALA A 171 -11.35 -7.12 1.77
CA ALA A 171 -10.88 -8.50 1.67
C ALA A 171 -11.11 -9.28 2.97
N ARG A 172 -11.03 -8.60 4.12
CA ARG A 172 -11.34 -9.20 5.43
C ARG A 172 -12.77 -9.75 5.48
N THR A 173 -13.74 -9.03 4.93
CA THR A 173 -15.14 -9.46 4.86
C THR A 173 -15.33 -10.64 3.91
N ILE A 174 -14.61 -10.67 2.79
CA ILE A 174 -14.65 -11.78 1.82
C ILE A 174 -14.04 -13.05 2.40
N TRP A 175 -12.87 -12.94 3.04
CA TRP A 175 -12.10 -14.08 3.51
C TRP A 175 -12.55 -14.62 4.87
N GLY A 176 -13.46 -13.92 5.55
CA GLY A 176 -13.94 -14.30 6.88
C GLY A 176 -12.79 -14.39 7.89
N MET A 177 -11.81 -13.47 7.82
CA MET A 177 -10.70 -13.48 8.78
C MET A 177 -11.20 -13.00 10.14
N VAL A 178 -11.35 -13.96 11.06
CA VAL A 178 -11.66 -13.69 12.47
C VAL A 178 -10.36 -13.34 13.20
N PRO A 179 -10.33 -12.31 14.07
CA PRO A 179 -9.17 -12.03 14.90
C PRO A 179 -8.71 -13.28 15.65
N ASN A 180 -7.39 -13.57 15.61
CA ASN A 180 -6.76 -14.75 16.23
C ASN A 180 -7.19 -16.12 15.68
N ASP A 181 -7.86 -16.17 14.52
CA ASP A 181 -8.17 -17.45 13.90
C ASP A 181 -6.89 -18.10 13.38
N ARG A 182 -6.64 -19.33 13.85
CA ARG A 182 -5.48 -20.15 13.46
C ARG A 182 -5.78 -21.01 12.24
N PHE A 183 -7.06 -21.10 11.84
CA PHE A 183 -7.51 -22.01 10.80
C PHE A 183 -7.76 -21.31 9.46
N PHE A 184 -7.36 -22.00 8.39
CA PHE A 184 -7.66 -21.57 7.03
C PHE A 184 -9.18 -21.70 6.81
N SER A 185 -9.83 -20.69 6.24
CA SER A 185 -11.24 -20.82 5.87
C SER A 185 -11.28 -21.52 4.53
N ASP A 186 -11.87 -22.71 4.49
CA ASP A 186 -12.04 -23.54 3.30
C ASP A 186 -13.19 -23.02 2.42
N SER A 187 -13.14 -21.73 2.05
CA SER A 187 -14.14 -21.15 1.13
C SER A 187 -13.63 -21.22 -0.31
N ASN A 188 -14.51 -21.60 -1.24
CA ASN A 188 -14.18 -21.67 -2.67
C ASN A 188 -13.75 -20.31 -3.27
N LEU A 189 -14.09 -19.19 -2.62
CA LEU A 189 -13.60 -17.86 -3.00
C LEU A 189 -12.09 -17.67 -2.73
N ALA A 190 -11.53 -18.40 -1.76
CA ALA A 190 -10.09 -18.40 -1.48
C ALA A 190 -9.24 -18.99 -2.63
N PHE A 191 -9.89 -19.70 -3.57
CA PHE A 191 -9.23 -20.27 -4.75
C PHE A 191 -8.91 -19.22 -5.82
N ILE A 192 -9.71 -18.15 -5.92
CA ILE A 192 -9.52 -17.06 -6.89
C ILE A 192 -8.63 -15.95 -6.31
N ILE A 193 -8.74 -15.69 -5.01
CA ILE A 193 -7.92 -14.69 -4.31
C ILE A 193 -7.29 -15.40 -3.11
N LYS A 194 -5.96 -15.60 -3.17
CA LYS A 194 -5.21 -16.30 -2.12
C LYS A 194 -5.51 -15.67 -0.74
N LYS A 195 -6.14 -16.43 0.16
CA LYS A 195 -6.33 -16.02 1.56
C LYS A 195 -4.95 -15.70 2.15
N SER A 196 -4.72 -14.41 2.39
CA SER A 196 -3.42 -13.88 2.79
C SER A 196 -3.54 -13.29 4.20
N HIS A 197 -3.13 -14.03 5.23
CA HIS A 197 -3.08 -13.50 6.60
C HIS A 197 -2.03 -12.38 6.77
N TRP A 198 -1.35 -11.99 5.69
CA TRP A 198 -0.39 -10.91 5.68
C TRP A 198 -1.02 -9.53 5.88
N HIS A 199 -2.34 -9.38 5.64
CA HIS A 199 -3.05 -8.19 6.10
C HIS A 199 -3.05 -8.08 7.64
N GLU A 200 -3.30 -9.19 8.37
CA GLU A 200 -3.24 -9.20 9.85
C GLU A 200 -1.81 -8.97 10.37
N TYR A 201 -0.82 -9.59 9.71
CA TYR A 201 0.58 -9.29 9.99
C TYR A 201 0.88 -7.80 9.78
N HIS A 202 0.39 -7.22 8.69
CA HIS A 202 0.62 -5.81 8.36
C HIS A 202 -0.02 -4.86 9.39
N TYR A 203 -1.21 -5.18 9.92
CA TYR A 203 -1.77 -4.40 11.04
C TYR A 203 -0.94 -4.52 12.33
N THR A 204 -0.26 -5.66 12.53
CA THR A 204 0.60 -5.90 13.70
C THR A 204 1.96 -5.20 13.57
N ILE A 205 2.56 -5.26 12.37
CA ILE A 205 3.89 -4.74 12.07
C ILE A 205 3.82 -3.86 10.80
N PRO A 206 3.19 -2.67 10.89
CA PRO A 206 2.92 -1.83 9.72
C PRO A 206 4.18 -1.29 9.06
N TRP A 207 5.26 -1.13 9.83
CA TRP A 207 6.53 -0.60 9.34
C TRP A 207 7.40 -1.63 8.61
N ASP A 208 7.01 -2.90 8.49
CA ASP A 208 7.80 -3.91 7.78
C ASP A 208 7.63 -3.79 6.26
N CYS A 209 8.72 -3.44 5.56
CA CYS A 209 8.72 -3.18 4.12
C CYS A 209 8.62 -4.45 3.26
N LEU A 210 8.79 -5.66 3.83
CA LEU A 210 8.83 -6.92 3.09
C LEU A 210 7.49 -7.66 3.00
N THR A 211 6.48 -7.16 3.70
CA THR A 211 5.12 -7.71 3.73
C THR A 211 4.47 -7.68 2.34
N ASN A 212 3.36 -8.38 2.12
CA ASN A 212 2.60 -8.26 0.88
C ASN A 212 1.12 -8.37 1.18
N GLU A 213 0.31 -7.57 0.51
CA GLU A 213 -1.14 -7.52 0.74
C GLU A 213 -1.77 -8.86 0.28
N PHE A 214 -1.38 -9.33 -0.91
CA PHE A 214 -1.98 -10.51 -1.57
C PHE A 214 -1.00 -11.64 -1.92
N GLY A 215 0.09 -11.85 -1.15
CA GLY A 215 1.12 -12.85 -1.51
C GLY A 215 1.97 -13.31 -0.34
N SER A 216 3.08 -14.00 -0.57
CA SER A 216 3.98 -14.43 0.52
C SER A 216 4.96 -13.34 0.93
N TYR A 217 5.40 -13.39 2.19
CA TYR A 217 6.50 -12.57 2.69
C TYR A 217 7.71 -12.65 1.76
N ASN A 218 8.37 -11.51 1.55
CA ASN A 218 9.61 -11.39 0.79
C ASN A 218 9.54 -11.67 -0.73
N CYS A 219 8.39 -12.08 -1.26
CA CYS A 219 8.20 -12.45 -2.68
C CYS A 219 7.12 -11.62 -3.40
N GLY A 220 6.55 -10.60 -2.75
CA GLY A 220 5.57 -9.70 -3.37
C GLY A 220 6.17 -8.77 -4.43
N CYS A 221 5.36 -8.35 -5.41
CA CYS A 221 5.80 -7.43 -6.46
C CYS A 221 6.37 -6.12 -5.88
N SER A 222 5.70 -5.53 -4.89
CA SER A 222 6.13 -4.28 -4.25
C SER A 222 7.42 -4.50 -3.44
N THR A 223 7.56 -5.66 -2.80
CA THR A 223 8.80 -6.04 -2.10
C THR A 223 9.98 -6.19 -3.06
N ILE A 224 9.78 -6.88 -4.19
CA ILE A 224 10.81 -7.03 -5.23
C ILE A 224 11.20 -5.66 -5.79
N PHE A 225 10.22 -4.81 -6.08
CA PHE A 225 10.46 -3.44 -6.55
C PHE A 225 11.34 -2.67 -5.55
N ILE A 226 10.96 -2.63 -4.26
CA ILE A 226 11.73 -1.93 -3.21
C ILE A 226 13.17 -2.47 -3.15
N LYS A 227 13.36 -3.79 -3.22
CA LYS A 227 14.70 -4.40 -3.24
C LYS A 227 15.54 -4.00 -4.44
N ILE A 228 14.95 -3.94 -5.64
CA ILE A 228 15.67 -3.50 -6.85
C ILE A 228 16.16 -2.07 -6.66
N TRP A 229 15.30 -1.15 -6.21
CA TRP A 229 15.71 0.23 -5.97
C TRP A 229 16.67 0.37 -4.79
N ALA A 230 16.61 -0.52 -3.82
CA ALA A 230 17.59 -0.56 -2.73
C ALA A 230 18.97 -0.99 -3.23
N ALA A 231 19.03 -2.02 -4.09
CA ALA A 231 20.27 -2.46 -4.73
C ALA A 231 20.91 -1.36 -5.61
N MET A 232 20.08 -0.46 -6.18
CA MET A 232 20.55 0.70 -6.94
C MET A 232 20.84 1.95 -6.08
N GLY A 233 20.65 1.88 -4.75
CA GLY A 233 20.88 2.98 -3.83
C GLY A 233 19.81 4.09 -3.86
N TRP A 234 18.64 3.84 -4.45
CA TRP A 234 17.54 4.81 -4.53
C TRP A 234 16.53 4.63 -3.39
N ALA A 235 16.43 3.41 -2.85
CA ALA A 235 15.73 3.11 -1.61
C ALA A 235 16.76 2.74 -0.52
N TYR A 236 16.53 3.16 0.72
CA TYR A 236 17.45 2.95 1.84
C TYR A 236 16.68 2.92 3.15
N ASN A 237 17.34 2.57 4.26
CA ASN A 237 16.72 2.43 5.59
C ASN A 237 15.50 1.48 5.58
N LEU A 238 15.59 0.36 4.86
CA LEU A 238 14.53 -0.64 4.79
C LEU A 238 14.33 -1.28 6.17
N LYS A 239 13.13 -1.11 6.73
CA LYS A 239 12.74 -1.68 8.02
C LYS A 239 12.16 -3.07 7.83
N THR A 240 12.71 -4.03 8.54
CA THR A 240 12.18 -5.40 8.58
C THR A 240 12.59 -6.09 9.87
N ILE A 241 11.92 -7.19 10.20
CA ILE A 241 12.18 -7.97 11.40
C ILE A 241 12.37 -9.43 11.04
N ASP A 242 13.45 -10.03 11.52
CA ASP A 242 13.72 -11.44 11.30
C ASP A 242 12.90 -12.32 12.25
N ALA A 243 12.87 -13.63 11.99
CA ALA A 243 12.13 -14.57 12.82
C ALA A 243 12.59 -14.58 14.29
N ARG A 244 13.84 -14.19 14.56
CA ARG A 244 14.37 -14.07 15.93
C ARG A 244 13.79 -12.86 16.64
N GLY A 245 13.74 -11.70 15.99
CA GLY A 245 13.10 -10.50 16.51
C GLY A 245 11.62 -10.73 16.80
N ILE A 246 10.89 -11.39 15.89
CA ILE A 246 9.49 -11.77 16.13
C ILE A 246 9.39 -12.68 17.37
N ARG A 247 10.22 -13.73 17.46
CA ARG A 247 10.21 -14.64 18.62
C ARG A 247 10.53 -13.93 19.94
N GLN A 248 11.49 -13.00 19.92
CA GLN A 248 11.84 -12.17 21.07
C GLN A 248 10.67 -11.28 21.49
N GLY A 249 10.03 -10.59 20.55
CA GLY A 249 8.86 -9.75 20.82
C GLY A 249 7.68 -10.54 21.40
N LEU A 250 7.39 -11.72 20.83
CA LEU A 250 6.35 -12.61 21.36
C LEU A 250 6.68 -13.12 22.77
N THR A 251 7.94 -13.47 23.02
CA THR A 251 8.40 -13.92 24.35
C THR A 251 8.33 -12.78 25.36
N LYS A 252 8.71 -11.57 24.97
CA LYS A 252 8.61 -10.36 25.80
C LYS A 252 7.17 -10.07 26.17
N SER A 253 6.24 -10.17 25.21
CA SER A 253 4.80 -10.02 25.48
C SER A 253 4.28 -11.09 26.43
N ALA A 254 4.65 -12.37 26.23
CA ALA A 254 4.26 -13.46 27.11
C ALA A 254 4.77 -13.29 28.55
N ASN A 255 5.99 -12.78 28.73
CA ASN A 255 6.61 -12.60 30.04
C ASN A 255 6.12 -11.35 30.78
N THR A 256 5.81 -10.27 30.05
CA THR A 256 5.45 -8.97 30.65
C THR A 256 3.94 -8.72 30.70
N GLY A 257 3.15 -9.45 29.92
CA GLY A 257 1.72 -9.19 29.74
C GLY A 257 1.40 -7.96 28.89
N LYS A 258 2.42 -7.25 28.39
CA LYS A 258 2.25 -6.10 27.49
C LYS A 258 1.67 -6.53 26.13
N PRO A 259 0.95 -5.64 25.42
CA PRO A 259 0.49 -5.89 24.06
C PRO A 259 1.63 -6.32 23.12
N VAL A 260 1.34 -7.29 22.25
CA VAL A 260 2.31 -7.87 21.31
C VAL A 260 2.95 -6.80 20.41
N VAL A 261 2.15 -5.87 19.89
CA VAL A 261 2.62 -4.79 19.01
C VAL A 261 3.64 -3.89 19.70
N GLU A 262 3.40 -3.54 20.97
CA GLU A 262 4.32 -2.72 21.77
C GLU A 262 5.67 -3.44 21.93
N CYS A 263 5.64 -4.73 22.29
CA CYS A 263 6.84 -5.52 22.46
C CYS A 263 7.64 -5.69 21.16
N LEU A 264 6.95 -5.85 20.02
CA LEU A 264 7.59 -5.95 18.71
C LEU A 264 8.24 -4.63 18.29
N ASN A 265 7.63 -3.49 18.60
CA ASN A 265 8.22 -2.18 18.34
C ASN A 265 9.48 -1.96 19.19
N GLU A 266 9.44 -2.28 20.49
CA GLU A 266 10.61 -2.18 21.37
C GLU A 266 11.77 -3.04 20.84
N VAL A 267 11.50 -4.30 20.47
CA VAL A 267 12.54 -5.19 19.91
C VAL A 267 13.06 -4.66 18.58
N ALA A 268 12.20 -4.11 17.72
CA ALA A 268 12.64 -3.52 16.45
C ALA A 268 13.57 -2.32 16.68
N GLU A 269 13.26 -1.44 17.63
CA GLU A 269 14.12 -0.30 18.00
C GLU A 269 15.47 -0.77 18.54
N GLU A 270 15.49 -1.76 19.44
CA GLU A 270 16.72 -2.37 19.97
C GLU A 270 17.58 -2.96 18.84
N MET A 271 16.97 -3.66 17.88
CA MET A 271 17.66 -4.26 16.74
C MET A 271 18.20 -3.21 15.75
N MET A 272 17.47 -2.11 15.55
CA MET A 272 17.88 -1.01 14.67
C MET A 272 19.04 -0.19 15.26
N GLN A 273 19.09 -0.03 16.59
CA GLN A 273 20.23 0.63 17.26
C GLN A 273 21.53 -0.19 17.16
N TYR A 274 21.43 -1.51 17.01
CA TYR A 274 22.59 -2.42 16.99
C TYR A 274 23.12 -2.74 15.57
N GLN A 275 22.46 -2.30 14.49
CA GLN A 275 22.91 -2.54 13.11
C GLN A 275 23.29 -1.23 12.42
N PRO A 276 24.58 -0.85 12.38
CA PRO A 276 25.00 0.41 11.78
C PRO A 276 24.91 0.42 10.25
N GLU A 277 25.20 -0.70 9.56
CA GLU A 277 25.32 -0.70 8.09
C GLU A 277 24.91 -2.06 7.47
N ASP A 278 24.01 -2.00 6.48
CA ASP A 278 23.95 -2.85 5.28
C ASP A 278 23.89 -4.39 5.37
N LYS A 279 22.99 -4.97 6.17
CA LYS A 279 22.61 -6.38 5.96
C LYS A 279 21.81 -6.65 4.67
N PHE A 280 21.23 -5.63 4.04
CA PHE A 280 20.45 -5.85 2.82
C PHE A 280 21.31 -6.16 1.59
N VAL A 281 22.54 -5.63 1.53
CA VAL A 281 23.48 -5.96 0.45
C VAL A 281 23.93 -7.42 0.56
N ASP A 282 24.01 -7.97 1.78
CA ASP A 282 24.37 -9.38 2.00
C ASP A 282 23.23 -10.36 1.70
N LEU A 283 21.95 -9.94 1.82
CA LEU A 283 20.80 -10.77 1.40
C LEU A 283 20.74 -10.98 -0.13
N LEU A 284 21.38 -10.12 -0.92
CA LEU A 284 21.56 -10.29 -2.37
C LEU A 284 22.78 -11.16 -2.73
N ARG A 285 23.63 -11.50 -1.75
CA ARG A 285 24.82 -12.36 -1.95
C ARG A 285 24.53 -13.85 -1.75
N VAL A 286 23.31 -14.24 -1.40
CA VAL A 286 22.90 -15.65 -1.28
C VAL A 286 22.54 -16.23 -2.66
N THR A 287 23.49 -16.16 -3.60
CA THR A 287 23.57 -16.98 -4.82
C THR A 287 24.99 -16.88 -5.37
N LYS A 288 25.93 -17.60 -4.74
CA LYS A 288 27.11 -18.14 -5.41
C LYS A 288 27.30 -19.59 -4.98
#